data_AF-A0A525C1G6-F1
#
_entry.id   AF-A0A525C1G6-F1
#
_cell.length_a   1.000
_cell.length_b   1.000
_cell.length_c   1.000
_cell.angle_alpha   90.00
_cell.angle_beta   90.00
_cell.angle_gamma   90.00
#
_symmetry.space_group_name_H-M   'P 1'
#
loop_
_entity.id
_entity.type
_entity.pdbx_description
1 polymer ?
#
loop_
_entity_poly.entity_id
_entity_poly.type
_entity_poly.pdbx_seq_one_letter_code
_entity_poly.pdbx_strand_id
1 'polypeptide(L)'
;MSYYKGYSEKRDFFRMMVRATVEFQVEGDSRVYTGVTEDLSATGIMFATDCHLKPGQKIVLKVLPDNNQQTPLKADVEIIRVDVNDKKEFVAAGNMSNVE
;
A
#
# COMPACT_ATOMS: atom_id res chain seq x y z
N MET A 1 -16.84 15.65 -34.24
CA MET A 1 -16.18 16.79 -33.56
C MET A 1 -16.16 16.49 -32.06
N SER A 2 -14.98 16.54 -31.47
CA SER A 2 -14.52 16.06 -30.13
C SER A 2 -15.31 16.66 -28.92
N TYR A 3 -15.42 16.09 -27.71
CA TYR A 3 -14.34 15.84 -26.72
C TYR A 3 -14.81 15.14 -25.40
N TYR A 4 -13.87 14.43 -24.73
CA TYR A 4 -13.80 13.88 -23.34
C TYR A 4 -14.67 12.65 -23.00
N LYS A 5 -14.20 11.39 -23.04
CA LYS A 5 -13.06 10.67 -22.39
C LYS A 5 -13.14 10.57 -20.85
N GLY A 6 -13.76 9.46 -20.41
CA GLY A 6 -13.34 8.58 -19.31
C GLY A 6 -12.99 9.22 -17.96
N TYR A 7 -13.96 9.31 -17.06
CA TYR A 7 -13.66 9.62 -15.65
C TYR A 7 -14.67 8.97 -14.70
N SER A 8 -14.84 7.64 -14.76
CA SER A 8 -15.68 6.93 -13.79
C SER A 8 -15.10 5.64 -13.21
N GLU A 9 -13.90 5.20 -13.59
CA GLU A 9 -13.32 3.94 -13.08
C GLU A 9 -12.53 4.08 -11.77
N LYS A 10 -12.28 5.32 -11.28
CA LYS A 10 -11.47 5.54 -10.07
C LYS A 10 -12.22 5.35 -8.74
N ARG A 11 -13.52 5.01 -8.74
CA ARG A 11 -14.34 5.03 -7.50
C ARG A 11 -14.84 3.67 -7.01
N ASP A 12 -14.69 2.61 -7.80
CA ASP A 12 -15.11 1.26 -7.39
C ASP A 12 -14.01 0.44 -6.70
N PHE A 13 -12.74 0.86 -6.80
CA PHE A 13 -11.62 0.18 -6.15
C PHE A 13 -11.49 0.46 -4.64
N PHE A 14 -12.03 1.58 -4.14
CA PHE A 14 -11.75 2.05 -2.79
C PHE A 14 -12.58 1.41 -1.67
N ARG A 15 -13.70 0.73 -1.98
CA ARG A 15 -14.60 0.23 -0.93
C ARG A 15 -14.35 -1.21 -0.47
N MET A 16 -13.38 -1.93 -1.06
CA MET A 16 -13.12 -3.34 -0.74
C MET A 16 -11.80 -3.65 -0.02
N MET A 17 -10.77 -2.80 -0.06
CA MET A 17 -9.47 -3.13 0.55
C MET A 17 -9.30 -2.60 1.98
N VAL A 18 -10.09 -3.10 2.92
CA VAL A 18 -9.76 -2.93 4.36
C VAL A 18 -8.75 -3.99 4.80
N ARG A 19 -8.55 -5.08 4.03
CA ARG A 19 -7.60 -6.17 4.32
C ARG A 19 -7.03 -6.83 3.06
N ALA A 20 -6.31 -6.07 2.25
CA ALA A 20 -5.57 -6.63 1.13
C ALA A 20 -4.17 -7.07 1.58
N THR A 21 -3.62 -8.09 0.92
CA THR A 21 -2.21 -8.44 1.12
C THR A 21 -1.35 -7.38 0.44
N VAL A 22 -0.29 -6.93 1.13
CA VAL A 22 0.75 -6.12 0.52
C VAL A 22 2.04 -6.90 0.40
N GLU A 23 2.75 -6.68 -0.70
CA GLU A 23 4.16 -7.04 -0.85
C GLU A 23 4.97 -5.76 -0.89
N PHE A 24 6.09 -5.70 -0.20
CA PHE A 24 6.97 -4.54 -0.27
C PHE A 24 8.45 -4.90 -0.20
N GLN A 25 9.26 -4.00 -0.73
CA GLN A 25 10.71 -4.09 -0.70
C GLN A 25 11.28 -2.80 -0.14
N VAL A 26 12.17 -2.92 0.85
CA VAL A 26 12.87 -1.77 1.43
C VAL A 26 14.00 -1.35 0.50
N GLU A 27 14.18 -0.04 0.31
CA GLU A 27 15.29 0.48 -0.50
C GLU A 27 16.64 -0.02 0.04
N GLY A 28 17.45 -0.63 -0.84
CA GLY A 28 18.74 -1.22 -0.48
C GLY A 28 18.66 -2.66 0.06
N ASP A 29 17.47 -3.23 0.24
CA ASP A 29 17.26 -4.65 0.52
C ASP A 29 16.80 -5.37 -0.76
N SER A 30 17.22 -6.62 -0.95
CA SER A 30 16.74 -7.50 -2.02
C SER A 30 15.58 -8.41 -1.59
N ARG A 31 15.22 -8.40 -0.30
CA ARG A 31 14.13 -9.21 0.25
C ARG A 31 12.78 -8.56 -0.03
N VAL A 32 11.80 -9.40 -0.34
CA VAL A 32 10.39 -9.02 -0.40
C VAL A 32 9.74 -9.44 0.91
N TYR A 33 9.05 -8.49 1.51
CA TYR A 33 8.28 -8.64 2.74
C TYR A 33 6.80 -8.61 2.43
N THR A 34 5.99 -9.11 3.36
CA THR A 34 4.54 -9.11 3.23
C THR A 34 3.88 -8.40 4.41
N GLY A 35 2.64 -8.00 4.20
CA GLY A 35 1.81 -7.40 5.22
C GLY A 35 0.33 -7.43 4.83
N VAL A 36 -0.50 -6.81 5.66
CA VAL A 36 -1.94 -6.69 5.40
C VAL A 36 -2.33 -5.22 5.60
N THR A 37 -3.04 -4.64 4.62
CA THR A 37 -3.55 -3.28 4.76
C THR A 37 -4.52 -3.20 5.94
N GLU A 38 -4.45 -2.09 6.66
CA GLU A 38 -5.46 -1.68 7.65
C GLU A 38 -6.24 -0.46 7.16
N ASP A 39 -5.59 0.44 6.42
CA ASP A 39 -6.20 1.61 5.80
C ASP A 39 -5.50 1.92 4.47
N LEU A 40 -6.28 2.35 3.47
CA LEU A 40 -5.78 2.77 2.16
C LEU A 40 -6.58 3.97 1.67
N SER A 41 -5.86 5.03 1.30
CA SER A 41 -6.41 6.25 0.71
C SER A 41 -5.69 6.58 -0.59
N ALA A 42 -6.07 7.68 -1.25
CA ALA A 42 -5.40 8.12 -2.48
C ALA A 42 -3.92 8.53 -2.27
N THR A 43 -3.54 8.93 -1.05
CA THR A 43 -2.22 9.52 -0.77
C THR A 43 -1.46 8.82 0.35
N GLY A 44 -2.05 7.82 0.99
CA GLY A 44 -1.44 7.18 2.16
C GLY A 44 -1.97 5.77 2.39
N ILE A 45 -1.16 5.00 3.11
CA ILE A 45 -1.44 3.60 3.44
C ILE A 45 -1.04 3.32 4.89
N MET A 46 -1.77 2.42 5.52
CA MET A 46 -1.42 1.81 6.81
C MET A 46 -1.50 0.29 6.65
N PHE A 47 -0.48 -0.43 7.11
CA PHE A 47 -0.44 -1.89 7.00
C PHE A 47 0.30 -2.53 8.17
N ALA A 48 -0.16 -3.71 8.56
CA ALA A 48 0.49 -4.55 9.55
C ALA A 48 1.52 -5.48 8.88
N THR A 49 2.68 -5.67 9.50
CA THR A 49 3.77 -6.55 9.03
C THR A 49 4.59 -7.08 10.21
N ASP A 50 5.33 -8.15 10.00
CA ASP A 50 6.34 -8.67 10.94
C ASP A 50 7.71 -7.98 10.75
N CYS A 51 7.87 -7.20 9.70
CA CYS A 51 9.08 -6.45 9.41
C CYS A 51 9.15 -5.15 10.23
N HIS A 52 10.23 -4.99 11.00
CA HIS A 52 10.47 -3.77 11.75
C HIS A 52 10.97 -2.64 10.83
N LEU A 53 10.03 -1.81 10.38
CA LEU A 53 10.30 -0.59 9.63
C LEU A 53 10.59 0.60 10.57
N LYS A 54 11.17 1.67 10.02
CA LYS A 54 11.49 2.91 10.72
C LYS A 54 10.98 4.12 9.94
N PRO A 55 10.55 5.19 10.63
CA PRO A 55 10.25 6.46 9.97
C PRO A 55 11.40 6.95 9.09
N GLY A 56 11.07 7.49 7.92
CA GLY A 56 12.01 7.95 6.88
C GLY A 56 12.51 6.85 5.94
N GLN A 57 12.22 5.57 6.20
CA GLN A 57 12.51 4.52 5.23
C GLN A 57 11.60 4.63 4.02
N LYS A 58 12.17 4.33 2.85
CA LYS A 58 11.44 4.25 1.59
C LYS A 58 11.27 2.79 1.19
N ILE A 59 10.06 2.45 0.77
CA ILE A 59 9.72 1.12 0.28
C ILE A 59 8.99 1.24 -1.06
N VAL A 60 9.13 0.22 -1.90
CA VAL A 60 8.23 0.01 -3.03
C VAL A 60 7.19 -0.99 -2.59
N LEU A 61 5.91 -0.60 -2.60
CA LEU A 61 4.79 -1.41 -2.14
C LEU A 61 3.86 -1.78 -3.29
N LYS A 62 3.33 -3.00 -3.23
CA LYS A 62 2.27 -3.50 -4.10
C LYS A 62 1.10 -3.96 -3.25
N VAL A 63 -0.10 -3.47 -3.53
CA VAL A 63 -1.34 -3.98 -2.94
C VAL A 63 -1.94 -5.00 -3.89
N LEU A 64 -2.03 -6.25 -3.43
CA LEU A 64 -2.55 -7.37 -4.21
C LEU A 64 -4.08 -7.40 -4.11
N PRO A 65 -4.82 -7.41 -5.23
CA PRO A 65 -6.27 -7.56 -5.22
C PRO A 65 -6.68 -8.98 -4.83
N ASP A 66 -7.85 -9.12 -4.21
CA ASP A 66 -8.40 -10.43 -3.82
C ASP A 66 -8.69 -11.36 -5.01
N ASN A 67 -8.78 -10.80 -6.22
CA ASN A 67 -8.89 -11.57 -7.46
C ASN A 67 -7.76 -11.20 -8.44
N ASN A 68 -7.11 -12.21 -9.02
CA ASN A 68 -5.99 -12.06 -9.97
C ASN A 68 -6.37 -11.39 -11.31
N GLN A 69 -7.57 -10.84 -11.44
CA GLN A 69 -8.05 -10.15 -12.65
C GLN A 69 -7.75 -8.64 -12.62
N GLN A 70 -7.40 -8.08 -11.47
CA GLN A 70 -7.05 -6.67 -11.33
C GLN A 70 -5.53 -6.50 -11.26
N THR A 71 -5.03 -5.41 -11.83
CA THR A 71 -3.60 -5.06 -11.73
C THR A 71 -3.32 -4.63 -10.29
N PRO A 72 -2.27 -5.16 -9.63
CA PRO A 72 -1.88 -4.70 -8.32
C PRO A 72 -1.58 -3.21 -8.32
N LEU A 73 -2.06 -2.48 -7.31
CA LEU A 73 -1.67 -1.09 -7.10
C LEU A 73 -0.21 -1.08 -6.70
N LYS A 74 0.62 -0.30 -7.40
CA LYS A 74 2.03 -0.12 -7.03
C LYS A 74 2.29 1.32 -6.63
N ALA A 75 3.05 1.54 -5.56
CA ALA A 75 3.41 2.87 -5.09
C ALA A 75 4.77 2.89 -4.37
N ASP A 76 5.44 4.03 -4.43
CA ASP A 76 6.56 4.34 -3.55
C ASP A 76 6.02 4.92 -2.24
N VAL A 77 6.48 4.38 -1.12
CA VAL A 77 5.98 4.75 0.21
C VAL A 77 7.11 5.21 1.11
N GLU A 78 6.98 6.41 1.67
CA GLU A 78 7.82 6.89 2.76
C GLU A 78 7.14 6.62 4.09
N ILE A 79 7.80 5.85 4.97
CA ILE A 79 7.27 5.50 6.29
C ILE A 79 7.30 6.74 7.18
N ILE A 80 6.14 7.10 7.74
CA ILE A 80 5.98 8.28 8.61
C ILE A 80 5.97 7.87 10.08
N ARG A 81 5.35 6.73 10.40
CA ARG A 81 5.31 6.18 11.76
C ARG A 81 5.19 4.67 11.74
N VAL A 82 5.65 4.04 12.81
CA VAL A 82 5.49 2.60 13.07
C VAL A 82 5.07 2.42 14.51
N ASP A 83 3.92 1.79 14.71
CA ASP A 83 3.35 1.45 16.00
C ASP A 83 3.34 -0.07 16.20
N VAL A 84 3.00 -0.54 17.39
CA VAL A 84 2.80 -1.97 17.67
C VAL A 84 1.35 -2.17 18.09
N ASN A 85 0.63 -3.06 17.40
CA ASN A 85 -0.77 -3.36 17.73
C ASN A 85 -0.89 -4.36 18.90
N ASP A 86 -2.12 -4.62 19.34
CA ASP A 86 -2.40 -5.56 20.45
C ASP A 86 -1.91 -7.00 20.18
N LYS A 87 -1.71 -7.36 18.91
CA LYS A 87 -1.17 -8.66 18.48
C LYS A 87 0.35 -8.69 18.42
N LYS A 88 1.02 -7.61 18.82
CA LYS A 88 2.49 -7.43 18.75
C LYS A 88 3.05 -7.40 17.32
N GLU A 89 2.23 -7.02 16.34
CA GLU A 89 2.65 -6.80 14.96
C GLU A 89 3.05 -5.33 14.78
N PHE A 90 3.97 -5.05 13.86
CA PHE A 90 4.32 -3.67 13.51
C PHE A 90 3.26 -3.11 12.56
N VAL A 91 2.71 -1.95 12.89
CA VAL A 91 1.77 -1.22 12.03
C VAL A 91 2.48 -0.01 11.48
N ALA A 92 2.82 -0.05 10.19
CA ALA A 92 3.49 1.03 9.51
C ALA A 92 2.46 1.90 8.77
N ALA A 93 2.58 3.22 8.92
CA ALA A 93 1.82 4.19 8.14
C ALA A 93 2.78 5.04 7.30
N GLY A 94 2.42 5.26 6.04
CA GLY A 94 3.27 5.96 5.08
C GLY A 94 2.52 6.79 4.06
N ASN A 95 3.21 7.78 3.51
CA ASN A 95 2.72 8.58 2.38
C ASN A 95 3.08 7.88 1.08
N MET A 96 2.11 7.78 0.17
CA MET A 96 2.29 7.17 -1.13
C MET A 96 2.60 8.21 -2.21
N SER A 97 3.47 7.84 -3.14
CA SER A 97 3.83 8.60 -4.33
C SER A 97 4.04 7.64 -5.50
N ASN A 98 4.12 8.16 -6.73
CA ASN A 98 4.31 7.34 -7.94
C ASN A 98 3.32 6.16 -8.03
N VAL A 99 2.04 6.43 -7.77
CA VAL A 99 0.98 5.41 -7.75
C VAL A 99 0.63 5.01 -9.19
N GLU A 100 0.78 3.72 -9.50
CA GLU A 100 0.56 3.08 -10.80
C GLU A 100 -0.51 1.99 -10.73
#